data_AF-A0A2N7D319-F1
#
_entry.id   AF-A0A2N7D319-F1
#
_cell.length_a   1.000
_cell.length_b   1.000
_cell.length_c   1.000
_cell.angle_alpha   90.00
_cell.angle_beta   90.00
_cell.angle_gamma   90.00
#
_symmetry.space_group_name_H-M   'P 1'
#
loop_
_entity.id
_entity.type
_entity.pdbx_description
1 polymer ?
#
loop_
_entity_poly.entity_id
_entity_poly.type
_entity_poly.pdbx_seq_one_letter_code
_entity_poly.pdbx_strand_id
1 'polypeptide(L)'
;MDLLRMKLIPSTLLSDELATEFKTVQAMVAIYCRDHHQSGGLCESCQALLDYAEMRLDRCPYGQTKPTCNKCPIHCYKPDPKSQMQVVMRYAGPRMLLPHPILSIRHLLHERRAVPVKPPGGLSNRAKRKREIDEGNPK
;
A
#
# COMPACT_ATOMS: atom_id res chain seq x y z
N MET A 1 4.16 -23.37 -14.05
CA MET A 1 2.99 -22.91 -13.28
C MET A 1 3.44 -22.12 -12.04
N ASP A 2 4.35 -21.15 -12.19
CA ASP A 2 4.86 -20.30 -11.08
C ASP A 2 4.75 -18.79 -11.38
N LEU A 3 3.82 -18.42 -12.27
CA LEU A 3 3.50 -17.01 -12.58
C LEU A 3 2.45 -16.40 -11.64
N LEU A 4 1.89 -17.20 -10.73
CA LEU A 4 0.86 -16.78 -9.76
C LEU A 4 1.44 -16.20 -8.46
N ARG A 5 2.75 -16.32 -8.24
CA ARG A 5 3.43 -15.81 -7.04
C ARG A 5 4.46 -14.75 -7.45
N MET A 6 3.98 -13.60 -7.93
CA MET A 6 4.84 -12.41 -8.00
C MET A 6 5.38 -12.19 -6.57
N LYS A 7 6.70 -12.32 -6.38
CA LYS A 7 7.31 -12.16 -5.06
C LYS A 7 7.11 -10.71 -4.62
N LEU A 8 6.23 -10.52 -3.63
CA LEU A 8 6.04 -9.21 -3.00
C LEU A 8 7.32 -8.83 -2.27
N ILE A 9 7.89 -7.68 -2.60
CA ILE A 9 9.11 -7.17 -2.00
C ILE A 9 8.74 -6.42 -0.72
N PRO A 10 9.31 -6.79 0.45
CA PRO A 10 9.04 -6.08 1.69
C PRO A 10 9.59 -4.65 1.63
N SER A 11 8.80 -3.70 2.12
CA SER A 11 9.24 -2.32 2.36
C SER A 11 10.27 -2.29 3.49
N THR A 12 11.36 -1.54 3.31
CA THR A 12 12.31 -1.21 4.38
C THR A 12 11.85 -0.01 5.20
N LEU A 13 10.93 0.79 4.66
CA LEU A 13 10.44 2.01 5.30
C LEU A 13 9.30 1.72 6.27
N LEU A 14 8.35 0.86 5.89
CA LEU A 14 7.05 0.69 6.57
C LEU A 14 7.07 -0.46 7.58
N SER A 15 6.28 -0.34 8.65
CA SER A 15 6.05 -1.43 9.61
C SER A 15 4.57 -1.81 9.73
N ASP A 16 4.32 -3.02 10.22
CA ASP A 16 3.01 -3.53 10.69
C ASP A 16 1.86 -3.36 9.69
N GLU A 17 0.84 -2.59 10.06
CA GLU A 17 -0.37 -2.39 9.27
C GLU A 17 -0.05 -1.64 7.98
N LEU A 18 0.81 -0.62 8.04
CA LEU A 18 1.24 0.13 6.86
C LEU A 18 2.04 -0.74 5.88
N ALA A 19 2.91 -1.62 6.39
CA ALA A 19 3.63 -2.57 5.54
C ALA A 19 2.67 -3.55 4.87
N THR A 20 1.57 -3.93 5.53
CA THR A 20 0.60 -4.85 4.97
C THR A 20 -0.35 -4.16 3.96
N GLU A 21 -0.72 -2.91 4.21
CA GLU A 21 -1.40 -2.07 3.21
C GLU A 21 -0.51 -1.88 1.97
N PHE A 22 0.80 -1.67 2.15
CA PHE A 22 1.73 -1.56 1.02
C PHE A 22 1.85 -2.85 0.22
N LYS A 23 1.95 -4.02 0.88
CA LYS A 23 1.90 -5.33 0.21
C LYS A 23 0.63 -5.50 -0.63
N THR A 24 -0.51 -5.01 -0.14
CA THR A 24 -1.78 -5.03 -0.87
C THR A 24 -1.72 -4.17 -2.13
N VAL A 25 -1.22 -2.94 -2.01
CA VAL A 25 -1.02 -2.05 -3.17
C VAL A 25 -0.04 -2.64 -4.16
N GLN A 26 1.09 -3.20 -3.71
CA GLN A 26 2.08 -3.84 -4.56
C GLN A 26 1.48 -5.01 -5.34
N ALA A 27 0.69 -5.88 -4.70
CA ALA A 27 -0.02 -6.96 -5.37
C ALA A 27 -0.98 -6.44 -6.45
N MET A 28 -1.75 -5.39 -6.16
CA MET A 28 -2.68 -4.80 -7.12
C MET A 28 -1.95 -4.16 -8.31
N VAL A 29 -0.89 -3.39 -8.07
CA VAL A 29 -0.08 -2.75 -9.12
C VAL A 29 0.60 -3.82 -9.98
N ALA A 30 1.12 -4.88 -9.37
CA ALA A 30 1.73 -6.03 -10.04
C ALA A 30 0.76 -6.74 -11.00
N ILE A 31 -0.47 -7.02 -10.55
CA ILE A 31 -1.52 -7.62 -11.40
C ILE A 31 -1.86 -6.68 -12.56
N TYR A 32 -2.09 -5.39 -12.28
CA TYR A 32 -2.45 -4.42 -13.30
C TYR A 32 -1.36 -4.28 -14.38
N CYS A 33 -0.10 -4.13 -13.95
CA CYS A 33 1.04 -3.95 -14.83
C CYS A 33 1.25 -5.16 -15.75
N ARG A 34 1.20 -6.37 -15.19
CA ARG A 34 1.35 -7.60 -15.98
C ARG A 34 0.28 -7.68 -17.07
N ASP A 35 -0.96 -7.42 -16.71
CA ASP A 35 -2.10 -7.62 -17.62
C ASP A 35 -2.20 -6.52 -18.70
N HIS A 36 -1.73 -5.30 -18.43
CA HIS A 36 -1.85 -4.17 -19.38
C HIS A 36 -0.56 -3.78 -20.09
N HIS A 37 0.60 -4.01 -19.48
CA HIS A 37 1.89 -3.54 -20.00
C HIS A 37 2.83 -4.68 -20.40
N GLN A 38 2.44 -5.94 -20.18
CA GLN A 38 3.13 -7.15 -20.66
C GLN A 38 4.65 -7.17 -20.36
N SER A 39 5.05 -6.58 -19.24
CA SER A 39 6.45 -6.50 -18.81
C SER A 39 6.87 -7.73 -17.98
N GLY A 40 8.14 -8.13 -18.07
CA GLY A 40 8.73 -9.21 -17.25
C GLY A 40 8.91 -8.87 -15.75
N GLY A 41 8.43 -7.69 -15.33
CA GLY A 41 8.49 -7.12 -14.00
C GLY A 41 7.57 -5.88 -13.92
N LEU A 42 7.69 -5.03 -12.91
CA LEU A 42 7.00 -3.73 -12.94
C LEU A 42 7.65 -2.83 -13.99
N CYS A 43 6.84 -2.21 -14.85
CA CYS A 43 7.31 -1.14 -15.72
C CYS A 43 7.59 0.13 -14.91
N GLU A 44 8.32 1.08 -15.51
CA GLU A 44 8.75 2.31 -14.84
C GLU A 44 7.57 3.13 -14.26
N SER A 45 6.47 3.27 -14.99
CA SER A 45 5.30 4.03 -14.52
C SER A 45 4.59 3.35 -13.35
N CYS A 46 4.50 2.02 -13.36
CA CYS A 46 3.93 1.26 -12.25
C CYS A 46 4.86 1.26 -11.03
N GLN A 47 6.18 1.24 -11.23
CA GLN A 47 7.15 1.38 -10.14
C GLN A 47 7.04 2.77 -9.50
N ALA A 48 6.99 3.84 -10.30
CA ALA A 48 6.84 5.21 -9.80
C ALA A 48 5.53 5.39 -9.00
N LEU A 49 4.42 4.77 -9.45
CA LEU A 49 3.16 4.77 -8.71
C LEU A 49 3.27 4.05 -7.36
N LEU A 50 4.01 2.94 -7.32
CA LEU A 50 4.24 2.17 -6.11
C LEU A 50 5.14 2.91 -5.11
N ASP A 51 6.23 3.51 -5.58
CA ASP A 51 7.14 4.33 -4.75
C ASP A 51 6.39 5.53 -4.14
N TYR A 52 5.53 6.16 -4.95
CA TYR A 52 4.65 7.22 -4.47
C TYR A 52 3.72 6.73 -3.35
N ALA A 53 3.10 5.56 -3.53
CA ALA A 53 2.23 4.96 -2.52
C ALA A 53 3.00 4.66 -1.22
N GLU A 54 4.22 4.11 -1.31
CA GLU A 54 5.07 3.85 -0.14
C GLU A 54 5.36 5.11 0.65
N MET A 55 5.79 6.18 -0.04
CA MET A 55 6.03 7.49 0.56
C MET A 55 4.76 8.06 1.23
N ARG A 56 3.58 7.89 0.63
CA ARG A 56 2.31 8.35 1.21
C ARG A 56 1.93 7.56 2.46
N LEU A 57 2.13 6.25 2.47
CA LEU A 57 1.90 5.40 3.64
C LEU A 57 2.84 5.76 4.78
N ASP A 58 4.11 6.03 4.45
CA ASP A 58 5.11 6.42 5.44
C ASP A 58 4.73 7.70 6.20
N ARG A 59 4.11 8.64 5.48
CA ARG A 59 3.65 9.93 6.03
C ARG A 59 2.18 9.90 6.45
N CYS A 60 1.55 8.73 6.51
CA CYS A 60 0.14 8.63 6.82
C CYS A 60 -0.14 9.17 8.23
N PRO A 61 -1.06 10.14 8.40
CA PRO A 61 -1.38 10.68 9.71
C PRO A 61 -2.19 9.72 10.58
N TYR A 62 -2.79 8.68 10.00
CA TYR A 62 -3.40 7.58 10.76
C TYR A 62 -2.35 6.59 11.29
N GLY A 63 -1.12 6.60 10.77
CA GLY A 63 -0.09 5.65 11.19
C GLY A 63 -0.58 4.21 11.13
N GLN A 64 -0.38 3.47 12.22
CA GLN A 64 -0.75 2.05 12.31
C GLN A 64 -2.26 1.79 12.47
N THR A 65 -3.07 2.82 12.71
CA THR A 65 -4.53 2.70 12.75
C THR A 65 -5.17 3.09 11.40
N LYS A 66 -4.38 3.06 10.32
CA LYS A 66 -4.84 3.41 8.99
C LYS A 66 -6.01 2.50 8.55
N PRO A 67 -7.16 3.07 8.13
CA PRO A 67 -8.17 2.29 7.41
C PRO A 67 -7.69 1.98 5.98
N THR A 68 -8.34 1.02 5.34
CA THR A 68 -8.10 0.72 3.92
C THR A 68 -8.15 1.98 3.05
N CYS A 69 -7.28 2.05 2.03
CA CYS A 69 -7.13 3.24 1.20
C CYS A 69 -8.45 3.74 0.58
N ASN A 70 -9.35 2.84 0.20
CA ASN A 70 -10.63 3.20 -0.40
C ASN A 70 -11.67 3.77 0.57
N LYS A 71 -11.53 3.52 1.88
CA LYS A 71 -12.38 4.08 2.94
C LYS A 71 -11.73 5.23 3.69
N CYS A 72 -10.50 5.60 3.33
CA CYS A 72 -9.74 6.61 4.03
C CYS A 72 -10.36 8.00 3.77
N PRO A 73 -10.76 8.76 4.82
CA PRO A 73 -11.49 10.02 4.63
C PRO A 73 -10.59 11.21 4.26
N ILE A 74 -9.27 11.00 4.20
CA ILE A 74 -8.30 12.06 3.92
C ILE A 74 -7.84 12.06 2.46
N HIS A 75 -7.69 13.25 1.90
CA HIS A 75 -7.10 13.43 0.58
C HIS A 75 -5.57 13.35 0.66
N CYS A 76 -5.02 12.13 0.49
CA CYS A 76 -3.58 11.94 0.55
C CYS A 76 -2.90 11.94 -0.83
N TYR A 77 -3.54 11.47 -1.89
CA TYR A 77 -2.89 11.40 -3.20
C TYR A 77 -3.06 12.72 -3.96
N LYS A 78 -2.08 13.09 -4.78
CA LYS A 78 -2.27 14.11 -5.83
C LYS A 78 -3.27 13.61 -6.88
N PRO A 79 -3.95 14.50 -7.63
CA PRO A 79 -5.00 14.09 -8.58
C PRO A 79 -4.56 12.98 -9.57
N ASP A 80 -3.41 13.12 -10.20
CA ASP A 80 -2.95 12.17 -11.23
C ASP A 80 -2.63 10.77 -10.66
N PRO A 81 -1.75 10.59 -9.66
CA PRO A 81 -1.51 9.27 -9.08
C PRO A 81 -2.75 8.70 -8.38
N LYS A 82 -3.68 9.56 -7.91
CA LYS A 82 -4.97 9.10 -7.38
C LYS A 82 -5.80 8.43 -8.46
N SER A 83 -5.92 9.07 -9.63
CA SER A 83 -6.65 8.52 -10.77
C SER A 83 -6.04 7.18 -11.22
N GLN A 84 -4.71 7.13 -11.37
CA GLN A 84 -3.99 5.91 -11.72
C GLN A 84 -4.23 4.79 -10.70
N MET A 85 -4.08 5.09 -9.39
CA MET A 85 -4.30 4.10 -8.34
C MET A 85 -5.75 3.61 -8.29
N GLN A 86 -6.73 4.48 -8.57
CA GLN A 86 -8.15 4.06 -8.65
C GLN A 86 -8.39 3.08 -9.81
N VAL A 87 -7.76 3.29 -10.96
CA VAL A 87 -7.81 2.34 -12.08
C VAL A 87 -7.21 0.99 -11.66
N VAL A 88 -6.02 1.01 -11.04
CA VAL A 88 -5.37 -0.19 -10.50
C VAL A 88 -6.27 -0.91 -9.50
N MET A 89 -6.78 -0.23 -8.48
CA MET A 89 -7.63 -0.82 -7.43
C MET A 89 -8.90 -1.43 -8.03
N ARG A 90 -9.57 -0.74 -8.96
CA ARG A 90 -10.80 -1.22 -9.61
C ARG A 90 -10.56 -2.47 -10.44
N TYR A 91 -9.45 -2.52 -11.18
CA TYR A 91 -9.12 -3.66 -12.02
C TYR A 91 -8.59 -4.84 -11.20
N ALA A 92 -7.57 -4.60 -10.38
CA ALA A 92 -6.81 -5.64 -9.72
C ALA A 92 -7.45 -6.13 -8.41
N GLY A 93 -8.27 -5.32 -7.73
CA GLY A 93 -8.90 -5.70 -6.46
C GLY A 93 -9.66 -7.03 -6.52
N PRO A 94 -10.64 -7.19 -7.41
CA PRO A 94 -11.35 -8.46 -7.59
C PRO A 94 -10.44 -9.61 -8.05
N ARG A 95 -9.35 -9.31 -8.75
CA ARG A 95 -8.41 -10.30 -9.32
C ARG A 95 -7.33 -10.75 -8.34
N MET A 96 -7.13 -10.01 -7.24
CA MET A 96 -6.09 -10.30 -6.24
C MET A 96 -6.35 -11.59 -5.46
N LEU A 97 -7.61 -12.01 -5.35
CA LEU A 97 -8.01 -13.21 -4.60
C LEU A 97 -7.33 -14.49 -5.11
N LEU A 98 -7.10 -14.59 -6.42
CA LEU A 98 -6.48 -15.77 -7.04
C LEU A 98 -4.98 -15.91 -6.70
N PRO A 99 -4.10 -14.90 -6.97
CA PRO A 99 -2.68 -14.99 -6.65
C PRO A 99 -2.36 -14.78 -5.15
N HIS A 100 -3.20 -14.05 -4.42
CA HIS A 100 -2.93 -13.67 -3.04
C HIS A 100 -4.18 -13.84 -2.14
N PRO A 101 -4.67 -15.08 -1.94
CA PRO A 101 -5.94 -15.34 -1.25
C PRO A 101 -5.94 -14.83 0.20
N ILE A 102 -4.87 -15.11 0.96
CA ILE A 102 -4.75 -14.68 2.37
C ILE A 102 -4.76 -13.15 2.48
N LEU A 103 -3.98 -12.46 1.64
CA LEU A 103 -3.90 -11.00 1.64
C LEU A 103 -5.24 -10.37 1.24
N SER A 104 -5.93 -10.97 0.26
CA SER A 104 -7.25 -10.51 -0.21
C SER A 104 -8.33 -10.66 0.85
N ILE A 105 -8.42 -11.82 1.51
CA ILE A 105 -9.38 -12.02 2.60
C ILE A 105 -9.12 -11.04 3.74
N ARG A 106 -7.84 -10.84 4.13
CA ARG A 106 -7.47 -9.84 5.14
C ARG A 106 -7.92 -8.43 4.72
N HIS A 107 -7.66 -8.04 3.48
CA HIS A 107 -8.04 -6.73 2.94
C HIS A 107 -9.56 -6.53 2.96
N LEU A 108 -10.33 -7.52 2.52
CA LEU A 108 -11.80 -7.46 2.51
C LEU A 108 -12.38 -7.37 3.93
N LEU A 109 -11.80 -8.11 4.89
CA LEU A 109 -12.20 -8.01 6.30
C LEU A 109 -11.83 -6.66 6.91
N HIS A 110 -10.65 -6.11 6.58
CA HIS A 110 -10.24 -4.78 7.02
C HIS A 110 -11.17 -3.71 6.44
N GLU A 111 -11.49 -3.80 5.16
CA GLU A 111 -12.41 -2.90 4.49
C GLU A 111 -13.78 -2.89 5.18
N ARG A 112 -14.28 -4.01 5.69
CA ARG A 112 -15.58 -4.04 6.40
C ARG A 112 -15.59 -3.32 7.75
N ARG A 113 -14.44 -2.97 8.32
CA ARG A 113 -14.36 -2.27 9.62
C ARG A 113 -14.83 -0.81 9.49
N ALA A 114 -15.25 -0.24 10.61
CA ALA A 114 -15.53 1.18 10.71
C ALA A 114 -14.23 2.00 10.56
N VAL A 115 -14.34 3.19 9.97
CA VAL A 115 -13.21 4.12 9.87
C VAL A 115 -12.85 4.60 11.28
N PRO A 116 -11.61 4.40 11.76
CA PRO A 116 -11.23 4.82 13.10
C PRO A 116 -11.11 6.34 13.18
N VAL A 117 -11.17 6.88 14.41
CA VAL A 117 -10.86 8.29 14.66
C VAL A 117 -9.39 8.54 14.32
N LYS A 118 -9.12 9.68 13.68
CA LYS A 118 -7.75 10.08 13.36
C LYS A 118 -6.94 10.24 14.67
N PRO A 119 -5.80 9.54 14.82
CA PRO A 119 -5.02 9.61 16.03
C PRO A 119 -4.29 10.97 16.15
N PRO A 120 -3.71 11.28 17.32
CA PRO A 120 -2.89 12.48 17.51
C PRO A 120 -1.73 12.58 16.52
N GLY A 121 -1.24 13.81 16.31
CA GLY A 121 -0.09 14.07 15.46
C GLY A 121 1.18 13.35 15.93
N GLY A 122 2.15 13.15 15.02
CA GLY A 122 3.43 12.55 15.36
C GLY A 122 3.43 11.01 15.44
N LEU A 123 2.35 10.34 15.04
CA LEU A 123 2.26 8.87 15.03
C LEU A 123 2.44 8.24 13.64
N SER A 124 2.77 9.05 12.62
CA SER A 124 3.14 8.52 11.30
C SER A 124 4.41 7.68 11.39
N ASN A 125 4.57 6.75 10.46
CA ASN A 125 5.75 5.89 10.40
C ASN A 125 7.05 6.69 10.19
N ARG A 126 7.00 7.75 9.37
CA ARG A 126 8.08 8.74 9.25
C ARG A 126 8.47 9.38 10.59
N ALA A 127 7.48 9.76 11.41
CA ALA A 127 7.74 10.40 12.69
C ALA A 127 8.38 9.42 13.68
N LYS A 128 7.97 8.14 13.65
CA LYS A 128 8.61 7.06 14.42
C LYS A 128 10.07 6.88 14.01
N ARG A 129 10.36 6.69 12.71
CA ARG A 129 11.74 6.55 12.24
C ARG A 129 12.61 7.75 12.57
N LYS A 130 12.07 8.97 12.48
CA LYS A 130 12.82 10.16 12.86
C LYS A 130 13.18 10.14 14.35
N ARG A 131 12.23 9.79 15.23
CA ARG A 131 12.51 9.63 16.67
C ARG A 131 13.54 8.54 16.93
N GLU A 132 13.42 7.39 16.27
CA GLU A 132 14.38 6.29 16.37
C GLU A 132 15.81 6.75 15.99
N ILE A 133 15.95 7.54 14.92
CA ILE A 133 17.23 8.16 14.52
C ILE A 133 17.71 9.15 15.57
N ASP A 134 16.84 10.05 16.03
CA ASP A 134 17.17 11.09 17.02
C ASP A 134 17.57 10.45 18.38
N GLU A 135 17.03 9.27 18.70
CA GLU A 135 17.32 8.45 19.90
C GLU A 135 18.52 7.50 19.70
N GLY A 136 19.15 7.49 18.52
CA GLY A 136 20.34 6.68 18.22
C GLY A 136 20.08 5.20 17.98
N ASN A 137 18.85 4.80 17.64
CA ASN A 137 18.44 3.43 17.38
C ASN A 137 17.99 3.23 15.91
N PRO A 138 18.92 3.25 14.93
CA PRO A 138 18.57 3.10 13.53
C PRO A 138 18.09 1.67 13.22
N LYS A 139 17.02 1.59 12.42
CA LYS A 139 16.33 0.37 12.00
C LYS A 139 16.99 -0.32 10.80
#